data_AF-A0AA51XDN2-F1
#
_entry.id   AF-A0AA51XDN2-F1
#
_cell.length_a   1.000
_cell.length_b   1.000
_cell.length_c   1.000
_cell.angle_alpha   90.00
_cell.angle_beta   90.00
_cell.angle_gamma   90.00
#
_symmetry.space_group_name_H-M   'P 1'
#
loop_
_entity.id
_entity.type
_entity.pdbx_description
1 polymer ?
#
loop_
_entity_poly.entity_id
_entity_poly.type
_entity_poly.pdbx_seq_one_letter_code
_entity_poly.pdbx_strand_id
1 'polypeptide(L)'
;MKIRKVSSDKVVSIQINKQGFLMYLSNKLIKAVFSGTGVAVILAGCSASPSTKPLSSPLALPDTLIAENKGDIEALYSSWIEPFKSYKDHYIPHINDEQLLASEAAVIDGFSRFCFTSGGAVTHRIDEYGGYKYRCSTSNSRFIGEFTINFLDDNPTQLLHVKIDSPKRLEAREALLKVFETRKSKNGPTGVIVTDEGRFKFLRIGNLKERHVLEVLLEKGTNKYIPIEDISQIKFSENAHGLNVTLRNGRNKSLNTMHLVNRTSPNLLSAYKSSDFPVVMIDPESEQPYTKIFSNLNSIKSIFFDDTSVWNTEAAAVITTTFDPLSPSRLNTYTQKLRVEANKLYSEAIDNGWIKLLPDGKLTLQLVNHLKYELRKISKSSECNDNAVIGITSLDTLLRCRVATRELKLIAGKGYSLVTEVTPLATIIVLNKIKKDLL
;
A
#
# COMPACT_ATOMS: atom_id res chain seq x y z
N MET A 1 -50.31 -30.34 7.55
CA MET A 1 -49.97 -31.15 8.73
C MET A 1 -48.64 -30.64 9.30
N LYS A 2 -48.69 -30.14 10.54
CA LYS A 2 -47.60 -29.81 11.50
C LYS A 2 -46.61 -31.00 11.65
N ILE A 3 -45.32 -30.93 12.04
CA ILE A 3 -44.46 -29.98 12.78
C ILE A 3 -42.96 -30.39 12.57
N ARG A 4 -42.08 -29.37 12.62
CA ARG A 4 -40.65 -29.25 13.06
C ARG A 4 -39.73 -30.48 13.22
N LYS A 5 -38.45 -30.26 12.84
CA LYS A 5 -37.33 -30.22 13.81
C LYS A 5 -36.20 -29.26 13.38
N VAL A 6 -35.69 -28.52 14.37
CA VAL A 6 -34.56 -27.56 14.45
C VAL A 6 -33.30 -28.39 14.82
N SER A 7 -32.02 -28.10 14.52
CA SER A 7 -31.17 -26.93 14.84
C SER A 7 -29.83 -26.97 14.05
N SER A 8 -29.23 -25.80 13.79
CA SER A 8 -27.90 -25.28 14.27
C SER A 8 -26.68 -25.88 13.53
N ASP A 9 -25.70 -25.17 12.98
CA ASP A 9 -25.15 -23.84 13.22
C ASP A 9 -24.58 -23.22 11.94
N LYS A 10 -24.77 -21.90 11.79
CA LYS A 10 -24.00 -21.03 10.88
C LYS A 10 -23.01 -20.26 11.75
N VAL A 11 -21.71 -20.36 11.47
CA VAL A 11 -20.72 -19.38 11.95
C VAL A 11 -20.55 -18.33 10.85
N VAL A 12 -21.19 -17.19 11.09
CA VAL A 12 -21.07 -15.95 10.33
C VAL A 12 -20.20 -14.99 11.15
N SER A 13 -19.17 -14.47 10.49
CA SER A 13 -18.39 -13.25 10.74
C SER A 13 -18.35 -12.66 12.16
N ILE A 14 -17.14 -12.61 12.72
CA ILE A 14 -16.76 -11.76 13.84
C ILE A 14 -16.72 -10.30 13.36
N GLN A 15 -17.73 -9.51 13.71
CA GLN A 15 -17.64 -8.04 13.78
C GLN A 15 -17.47 -7.66 15.26
N ILE A 16 -16.29 -7.18 15.62
CA ILE A 16 -16.03 -6.60 16.95
C ILE A 16 -16.58 -5.18 16.93
N ASN A 17 -17.77 -5.01 17.50
CA ASN A 17 -18.44 -3.71 17.62
C ASN A 17 -17.99 -3.00 18.91
N LYS A 18 -17.17 -1.95 18.79
CA LYS A 18 -16.75 -1.06 19.89
C LYS A 18 -17.87 -0.05 20.23
N GLN A 19 -19.00 -0.54 20.77
CA GLN A 19 -20.10 0.31 21.28
C GLN A 19 -20.41 0.07 22.77
N GLY A 20 -19.48 -0.55 23.51
CA GLY A 20 -19.69 -0.93 24.91
C GLY A 20 -19.32 0.11 25.98
N PHE A 21 -18.70 1.24 25.64
CA PHE A 21 -18.11 2.13 26.67
C PHE A 21 -18.85 3.47 26.87
N LEU A 22 -19.75 3.86 25.97
CA LEU A 22 -20.45 5.15 26.02
C LEU A 22 -21.77 5.16 26.81
N MET A 23 -22.19 4.02 27.39
CA MET A 23 -23.48 3.90 28.09
C MET A 23 -23.41 4.03 29.62
N TYR A 24 -22.22 4.25 30.21
CA TYR A 24 -22.08 4.26 31.66
C TYR A 24 -22.10 5.67 32.30
N LEU A 25 -21.99 6.75 31.50
CA LEU A 25 -21.94 8.13 32.02
C LEU A 25 -23.22 8.95 31.77
N SER A 26 -24.15 8.51 30.90
CA SER A 26 -25.37 9.25 30.57
C SER A 26 -26.58 8.97 31.48
N ASN A 27 -26.50 7.99 32.39
CA ASN A 27 -27.64 7.56 33.21
C ASN A 27 -27.72 8.15 34.63
N LYS A 28 -26.85 9.10 35.00
CA LYS A 28 -26.88 9.75 36.33
C LYS A 28 -27.37 11.20 36.36
N LEU A 29 -27.74 11.80 35.23
CA LEU A 29 -28.13 13.21 35.18
C LEU A 29 -29.52 13.51 34.57
N ILE A 30 -30.26 12.49 34.14
CA ILE A 30 -31.63 12.67 33.59
C ILE A 30 -32.63 11.87 34.44
N LYS A 31 -32.76 12.24 35.70
CA LYS A 31 -33.92 11.92 36.54
C LYS A 31 -34.14 13.05 37.54
N ALA A 32 -34.50 14.22 37.01
CA ALA A 32 -35.21 15.25 37.77
C ALA A 32 -36.00 16.14 36.81
N VAL A 33 -37.32 15.92 36.81
CA VAL A 33 -38.39 16.92 36.59
C VAL A 33 -38.68 17.31 35.12
N PHE A 34 -39.72 16.68 34.57
CA PHE A 34 -40.63 17.28 33.58
C PHE A 34 -42.04 17.25 34.17
N SER A 35 -42.57 18.39 34.58
CA SER A 35 -44.02 18.63 34.63
C SER A 35 -44.33 20.12 34.73
N GLY A 36 -45.01 20.67 33.71
CA GLY A 36 -46.06 21.67 33.87
C GLY A 36 -45.67 23.15 34.02
N THR A 37 -45.88 23.90 32.92
CA THR A 37 -46.48 25.25 32.85
C THR A 37 -46.13 26.34 33.86
N GLY A 38 -45.72 27.50 33.35
CA GLY A 38 -46.02 28.81 33.95
C GLY A 38 -44.81 29.68 34.26
N VAL A 39 -44.85 30.90 33.75
CA VAL A 39 -43.86 31.97 33.91
C VAL A 39 -43.63 32.30 35.39
N ALA A 40 -42.36 32.33 35.84
CA ALA A 40 -41.90 33.18 36.94
C ALA A 40 -40.39 33.41 36.86
N VAL A 41 -40.00 34.68 36.70
CA VAL A 41 -38.66 35.18 37.00
C VAL A 41 -38.41 34.95 38.49
N ILE A 42 -37.40 34.15 38.83
CA ILE A 42 -36.83 34.10 40.17
C ILE A 42 -35.30 34.22 40.04
N LEU A 43 -34.84 35.46 40.26
CA LEU A 43 -33.52 35.74 40.80
C LEU A 43 -33.44 35.11 42.19
N ALA A 44 -32.65 34.05 42.36
CA ALA A 44 -32.19 33.60 43.66
C ALA A 44 -30.82 32.93 43.50
N GLY A 45 -29.81 33.55 44.12
CA GLY A 45 -28.44 33.12 44.08
C GLY A 45 -28.25 31.72 44.64
N CYS A 46 -27.58 30.87 43.87
CA CYS A 46 -26.81 29.77 44.43
C CYS A 46 -25.42 30.30 44.78
N SER A 47 -25.22 30.39 46.08
CA SER A 47 -23.95 30.51 46.79
C SER A 47 -22.85 29.68 46.13
N ALA A 48 -21.75 30.38 45.83
CA ALA A 48 -20.50 29.80 45.40
C ALA A 48 -20.05 28.70 46.37
N SER A 49 -19.98 27.47 45.85
CA SER A 49 -19.01 26.51 46.36
C SER A 49 -17.60 27.06 46.08
N PRO A 50 -16.63 26.83 46.98
CA PRO A 50 -15.31 27.43 46.87
C PRO A 50 -14.70 27.05 45.53
N SER A 51 -14.33 28.08 44.77
CA SER A 51 -13.69 28.00 43.48
C SER A 51 -12.44 27.13 43.55
N THR A 52 -12.52 25.89 43.08
CA THR A 52 -11.42 25.38 42.28
C THR A 52 -11.37 26.32 41.08
N LYS A 53 -10.31 27.14 40.98
CA LYS A 53 -10.06 27.92 39.77
C LYS A 53 -10.27 26.96 38.59
N PRO A 54 -11.09 27.31 37.57
CA PRO A 54 -11.17 26.47 36.39
C PRO A 54 -9.74 26.25 35.92
N LEU A 55 -9.35 24.98 35.71
CA LEU A 55 -8.02 24.64 35.24
C LEU A 55 -7.85 25.39 33.91
N SER A 56 -7.13 26.51 33.93
CA SER A 56 -6.96 27.34 32.74
C SER A 56 -6.04 26.57 31.82
N SER A 57 -6.57 26.01 30.74
CA SER A 57 -5.72 25.37 29.75
C SER A 57 -4.78 26.43 29.16
N PRO A 58 -3.48 26.11 28.99
CA PRO A 58 -2.57 26.97 28.25
C PRO A 58 -3.01 27.18 26.79
N LEU A 59 -3.92 26.35 26.27
CA LEU A 59 -4.54 26.50 24.96
C LEU A 59 -5.72 27.48 24.95
N ALA A 60 -6.04 28.20 26.03
CA ALA A 60 -7.07 29.24 25.97
C ALA A 60 -6.66 30.35 24.98
N LEU A 61 -7.48 30.57 23.94
CA LEU A 61 -7.19 31.58 22.92
C LEU A 61 -7.49 33.00 23.45
N PRO A 62 -6.50 33.91 23.51
CA PRO A 62 -6.74 35.32 23.85
C PRO A 62 -7.47 36.06 22.72
N ASP A 63 -8.40 36.94 23.07
CA ASP A 63 -9.14 37.75 22.08
C ASP A 63 -8.22 38.68 21.27
N THR A 64 -7.08 39.07 21.84
CA THR A 64 -6.05 39.87 21.15
C THR A 64 -5.49 39.11 19.94
N LEU A 65 -5.19 37.82 20.08
CA LEU A 65 -4.74 36.98 18.96
C LEU A 65 -5.82 36.81 17.89
N ILE A 66 -7.10 36.74 18.28
CA ILE A 66 -8.21 36.71 17.31
C ILE A 66 -8.24 38.00 16.49
N ALA A 67 -8.15 39.15 17.14
CA ALA A 67 -8.18 40.46 16.50
C ALA A 67 -6.97 40.71 15.59
N GLU A 68 -5.78 40.29 16.01
CA GLU A 68 -4.53 40.44 15.25
C GLU A 68 -4.52 39.62 13.96
N ASN A 69 -5.08 38.41 13.98
CA ASN A 69 -5.04 37.49 12.85
C ASN A 69 -6.18 37.70 11.82
N LYS A 70 -7.14 38.61 12.07
CA LYS A 70 -8.12 39.14 11.09
C LYS A 70 -8.83 38.09 10.21
N GLY A 71 -9.18 36.93 10.77
CA GLY A 71 -9.85 35.85 10.02
C GLY A 71 -8.92 34.93 9.23
N ASP A 72 -7.58 35.10 9.32
CA ASP A 72 -6.61 34.13 8.80
C ASP A 72 -6.40 33.01 9.83
N ILE A 73 -7.07 31.87 9.61
CA ILE A 73 -6.99 30.71 10.50
C ILE A 73 -5.59 30.08 10.55
N GLU A 74 -4.78 30.22 9.49
CA GLU A 74 -3.42 29.67 9.51
C GLU A 74 -2.51 30.49 10.40
N ALA A 75 -2.56 31.81 10.26
CA ALA A 75 -1.79 32.72 11.09
C ALA A 75 -2.21 32.58 12.56
N LEU A 76 -3.51 32.44 12.84
CA LEU A 76 -4.02 32.17 14.18
C LEU A 76 -3.47 30.84 14.71
N TYR A 77 -3.55 29.76 13.94
CA TYR A 77 -3.08 28.45 14.36
C TYR A 77 -1.59 28.44 14.69
N SER A 78 -0.77 29.07 13.85
CA SER A 78 0.68 29.14 14.03
C SER A 78 1.09 30.00 15.23
N SER A 79 0.30 31.02 15.58
CA SER A 79 0.54 31.85 16.78
C SER A 79 -0.08 31.27 18.06
N TRP A 80 -1.08 30.38 17.94
CA TRP A 80 -1.82 29.84 19.07
C TRP A 80 -1.51 28.37 19.39
N ILE A 81 -1.76 27.44 18.47
CA ILE A 81 -1.71 25.99 18.73
C ILE A 81 -0.33 25.40 18.47
N GLU A 82 0.31 25.81 17.38
CA GLU A 82 1.61 25.29 16.95
C GLU A 82 2.73 25.41 18.01
N PRO A 83 2.83 26.50 18.81
CA PRO A 83 3.83 26.63 19.85
C PRO A 83 3.77 25.55 20.95
N PHE A 84 2.63 24.89 21.12
CA PHE A 84 2.43 23.86 22.14
C PHE A 84 2.73 22.44 21.65
N LYS A 85 3.03 22.27 20.35
CA LYS A 85 3.33 20.96 19.77
C LYS A 85 4.75 20.51 20.07
N SER A 86 4.93 19.24 20.39
CA SER A 86 6.27 18.65 20.43
C SER A 86 6.85 18.61 19.02
N TYR A 87 8.13 18.98 18.88
CA TYR A 87 8.85 18.99 17.60
C TYR A 87 8.94 17.59 16.96
N LYS A 88 8.83 16.53 17.77
CA LYS A 88 9.06 15.15 17.34
C LYS A 88 7.79 14.50 16.78
N ASP A 89 6.62 14.85 17.31
CA ASP A 89 5.41 14.08 17.05
C ASP A 89 4.22 14.93 16.56
N HIS A 90 4.31 16.26 16.53
CA HIS A 90 3.19 17.17 16.16
C HIS A 90 1.95 17.07 17.06
N TYR A 91 2.06 16.43 18.23
CA TYR A 91 1.04 16.34 19.27
C TYR A 91 1.34 17.29 20.44
N ILE A 92 0.29 17.61 21.20
CA ILE A 92 0.38 18.34 22.47
C ILE A 92 0.28 17.30 23.60
N PRO A 93 1.34 17.10 24.41
CA PRO A 93 1.33 16.11 25.48
C PRO A 93 0.55 16.60 26.70
N HIS A 94 -0.26 15.72 27.28
CA HIS A 94 -1.00 15.94 28.52
C HIS A 94 -0.72 14.84 29.54
N ILE A 95 -0.66 15.24 30.81
CA ILE A 95 -0.28 14.35 31.91
C ILE A 95 -1.49 13.55 32.42
N ASN A 96 -2.72 14.04 32.23
CA ASN A 96 -3.95 13.38 32.66
C ASN A 96 -5.20 13.83 31.86
N ASP A 97 -6.31 13.10 32.05
CA ASP A 97 -7.62 13.33 31.42
C ASP A 97 -8.18 14.73 31.68
N GLU A 98 -8.00 15.30 32.89
CA GLU A 98 -8.55 16.61 33.25
C GLU A 98 -7.88 17.73 32.44
N GLN A 99 -6.56 17.66 32.28
CA GLN A 99 -5.81 18.58 31.43
C GLN A 99 -6.17 18.43 29.95
N LEU A 100 -6.43 17.20 29.50
CA LEU A 100 -6.84 16.91 28.14
C LEU A 100 -8.21 17.53 27.84
N LEU A 101 -9.21 17.28 28.69
CA LEU A 101 -10.57 17.81 28.55
C LEU A 101 -10.61 19.34 28.63
N ALA A 102 -9.85 19.93 29.56
CA ALA A 102 -9.74 21.39 29.66
C ALA A 102 -9.12 22.00 28.38
N SER A 103 -8.16 21.30 27.78
CA SER A 103 -7.48 21.74 26.55
C SER A 103 -8.35 21.56 25.31
N GLU A 104 -9.09 20.47 25.22
CA GLU A 104 -10.12 20.28 24.20
C GLU A 104 -11.16 21.41 24.27
N ALA A 105 -11.73 21.67 25.46
CA ALA A 105 -12.72 22.72 25.65
C ALA A 105 -12.18 24.10 25.26
N ALA A 106 -10.93 24.41 25.64
CA ALA A 106 -10.28 25.67 25.29
C ALA A 106 -10.06 25.82 23.77
N VAL A 107 -9.70 24.75 23.07
CA VAL A 107 -9.55 24.76 21.60
C VAL A 107 -10.91 24.96 20.91
N ILE A 108 -11.95 24.26 21.36
CA ILE A 108 -13.30 24.39 20.79
C ILE A 108 -13.86 25.79 21.02
N ASP A 109 -13.74 26.32 22.24
CA ASP A 109 -14.17 27.68 22.58
C ASP A 109 -13.41 28.73 21.76
N GLY A 110 -12.08 28.65 21.74
CA GLY A 110 -11.23 29.57 20.97
C GLY A 110 -11.58 29.57 19.48
N PHE A 111 -11.77 28.38 18.88
CA PHE A 111 -12.18 28.29 17.48
C PHE A 111 -13.59 28.84 17.23
N SER A 112 -14.51 28.61 18.16
CA SER A 112 -15.88 29.13 18.07
C SER A 112 -15.91 30.66 18.13
N ARG A 113 -15.14 31.26 19.04
CA ARG A 113 -14.95 32.72 19.12
C ARG A 113 -14.33 33.28 17.85
N PHE A 114 -13.24 32.68 17.36
CA PHE A 114 -12.62 33.08 16.10
C PHE A 114 -13.62 33.02 14.92
N CYS A 115 -14.39 31.94 14.85
CA CYS A 115 -15.38 31.75 13.78
C CYS A 115 -16.46 32.83 13.84
N PHE A 116 -16.98 33.11 15.03
CA PHE A 116 -17.98 34.15 15.23
C PHE A 116 -17.45 35.54 14.86
N THR A 117 -16.24 35.90 15.31
CA THR A 117 -15.58 37.18 14.95
C THR A 117 -15.34 37.30 13.45
N SER A 118 -15.12 36.17 12.77
CA SER A 118 -14.96 36.10 11.31
C SER A 118 -16.30 36.11 10.54
N GLY A 119 -17.43 36.32 11.22
CA GLY A 119 -18.77 36.32 10.62
C GLY A 119 -19.28 34.93 10.22
N GLY A 120 -18.71 33.88 10.80
CA GLY A 120 -19.04 32.49 10.56
C GLY A 120 -19.85 31.82 11.68
N ALA A 121 -20.31 30.62 11.40
CA ALA A 121 -20.87 29.68 12.37
C ALA A 121 -20.11 28.35 12.33
N VAL A 122 -19.96 27.72 13.48
CA VAL A 122 -19.33 26.41 13.60
C VAL A 122 -20.35 25.31 13.43
N THR A 123 -20.02 24.35 12.59
CA THR A 123 -20.69 23.04 12.51
C THR A 123 -19.72 21.98 12.99
N HIS A 124 -20.22 20.95 13.67
CA HIS A 124 -19.38 19.86 14.15
C HIS A 124 -19.87 18.51 13.62
N ARG A 125 -18.92 17.59 13.42
CA ARG A 125 -19.19 16.20 13.05
C ARG A 125 -18.11 15.30 13.64
N ILE A 126 -18.44 14.03 13.82
CA ILE A 126 -17.47 13.00 14.21
C ILE A 126 -16.70 12.59 12.94
N ASP A 127 -15.38 12.52 13.03
CA ASP A 127 -14.50 12.02 11.97
C ASP A 127 -14.55 10.49 11.88
N GLU A 128 -14.24 9.92 10.72
CA GLU A 128 -14.24 8.48 10.45
C GLU A 128 -13.31 7.69 11.39
N TYR A 129 -12.31 8.38 11.97
CA TYR A 129 -11.35 7.82 12.92
C TYR A 129 -11.68 8.11 14.40
N GLY A 130 -12.89 8.61 14.69
CA GLY A 130 -13.35 8.88 16.05
C GLY A 130 -12.91 10.23 16.64
N GLY A 131 -12.29 11.10 15.84
CA GLY A 131 -12.00 12.49 16.22
C GLY A 131 -13.20 13.43 16.06
N TYR A 132 -13.06 14.67 16.51
CA TYR A 132 -14.06 15.73 16.33
C TYR A 132 -13.61 16.73 15.26
N LYS A 133 -14.45 16.95 14.26
CA LYS A 133 -14.25 17.95 13.20
C LYS A 133 -15.16 19.14 13.42
N TYR A 134 -14.57 20.34 13.52
CA TYR A 134 -15.26 21.62 13.66
C TYR A 134 -15.00 22.46 12.43
N ARG A 135 -16.05 22.76 11.65
CA ARG A 135 -15.97 23.55 10.42
C ARG A 135 -16.61 24.92 10.64
N CYS A 136 -15.86 25.98 10.35
CA CYS A 136 -16.33 27.35 10.32
C CYS A 136 -16.70 27.78 8.90
N SER A 137 -17.92 28.27 8.71
CA SER A 137 -18.38 28.83 7.44
C SER A 137 -19.34 30.00 7.67
N THR A 138 -19.33 30.97 6.77
CA THR A 138 -20.26 32.11 6.79
C THR A 138 -21.68 31.69 6.40
N SER A 139 -22.65 32.60 6.57
CA SER A 139 -24.05 32.41 6.17
C SER A 139 -24.24 32.12 4.66
N ASN A 140 -23.34 32.63 3.81
CA ASN A 140 -23.30 32.30 2.38
C ASN A 140 -22.44 31.06 2.05
N SER A 141 -22.18 30.18 3.04
CA SER A 141 -21.43 28.94 2.89
C SER A 141 -19.96 29.12 2.44
N ARG A 142 -19.37 30.31 2.62
CA ARG A 142 -17.94 30.51 2.38
C ARG A 142 -17.15 29.83 3.51
N PHE A 143 -16.24 28.94 3.14
CA PHE A 143 -15.35 28.27 4.07
C PHE A 143 -14.32 29.24 4.66
N ILE A 144 -14.21 29.27 5.99
CA ILE A 144 -13.20 30.06 6.71
C ILE A 144 -12.09 29.14 7.24
N GLY A 145 -12.45 27.93 7.68
CA GLY A 145 -11.49 26.93 8.13
C GLY A 145 -12.13 25.76 8.85
N GLU A 146 -11.37 24.69 9.09
CA GLU A 146 -11.80 23.49 9.80
C GLU A 146 -10.71 23.03 10.76
N PHE A 147 -11.09 22.69 11.98
CA PHE A 147 -10.24 22.02 12.96
C PHE A 147 -10.62 20.54 13.06
N THR A 148 -9.62 19.67 13.13
CA THR A 148 -9.81 18.28 13.54
C THR A 148 -9.05 18.03 14.83
N ILE A 149 -9.76 17.56 15.85
CA ILE A 149 -9.21 17.16 17.14
C ILE A 149 -9.24 15.64 17.21
N ASN A 150 -8.09 15.01 17.42
CA ASN A 150 -7.97 13.58 17.69
C ASN A 150 -7.20 13.34 18.99
N PHE A 151 -7.49 12.21 19.62
CA PHE A 151 -6.82 11.76 20.83
C PHE A 151 -6.00 10.53 20.53
N LEU A 152 -4.81 10.44 21.12
CA LEU A 152 -3.98 9.25 21.07
C LEU A 152 -3.53 8.91 22.49
N ASP A 153 -3.73 7.66 22.90
CA ASP A 153 -3.19 7.14 24.15
C ASP A 153 -1.77 6.63 23.91
N ASP A 154 -0.77 7.32 24.49
CA ASP A 154 0.64 6.92 24.46
C ASP A 154 1.14 6.72 25.90
N ASN A 155 0.73 5.60 26.49
CA ASN A 155 0.89 5.25 27.92
C ASN A 155 2.30 5.62 28.47
N PRO A 156 2.42 6.47 29.52
CA PRO A 156 1.38 7.00 30.42
C PRO A 156 0.79 8.37 30.03
N THR A 157 1.06 8.85 28.83
CA THR A 157 0.74 10.20 28.34
C THR A 157 -0.48 10.17 27.43
N GLN A 158 -1.37 11.15 27.56
CA GLN A 158 -2.42 11.38 26.58
C GLN A 158 -1.99 12.49 25.63
N LEU A 159 -2.22 12.28 24.33
CA LEU A 159 -1.79 13.21 23.29
C LEU A 159 -3.00 13.83 22.60
N LEU A 160 -3.02 15.17 22.54
CA LEU A 160 -4.00 15.92 21.76
C LEU A 160 -3.42 16.26 20.39
N HIS A 161 -4.10 15.83 19.33
CA HIS A 161 -3.76 16.18 17.97
C HIS A 161 -4.77 17.18 17.41
N VAL A 162 -4.35 18.42 17.27
CA VAL A 162 -5.12 19.45 16.59
C VAL A 162 -4.56 19.67 15.17
N LYS A 163 -5.39 19.46 14.14
CA LYS A 163 -5.09 19.77 12.73
C LYS A 163 -5.98 20.89 12.23
N ILE A 164 -5.47 21.69 11.28
CA ILE A 164 -6.26 22.70 10.57
C ILE A 164 -6.28 22.46 9.06
N ASP A 165 -7.45 22.71 8.48
CA ASP A 165 -7.67 22.97 7.06
C ASP A 165 -8.08 24.44 6.90
N SER A 166 -7.32 25.20 6.12
CA SER A 166 -7.60 26.60 5.74
C SER A 166 -8.10 26.65 4.29
N PRO A 167 -8.68 27.77 3.82
CA PRO A 167 -9.02 27.93 2.41
C PRO A 167 -7.81 27.70 1.50
N LYS A 168 -6.63 28.24 1.86
CA LYS A 168 -5.38 28.05 1.13
C LYS A 168 -4.95 26.57 1.08
N ARG A 169 -5.03 25.84 2.20
CA ARG A 169 -4.71 24.40 2.26
C ARG A 169 -5.72 23.57 1.48
N LEU A 170 -6.99 23.94 1.54
CA LEU A 170 -8.05 23.26 0.80
C LEU A 170 -7.85 23.44 -0.71
N GLU A 171 -7.62 24.67 -1.17
CA GLU A 171 -7.29 24.97 -2.57
C GLU A 171 -6.03 24.23 -3.03
N ALA A 172 -4.98 24.21 -2.21
CA ALA A 172 -3.76 23.45 -2.51
C ALA A 172 -4.03 21.94 -2.60
N ARG A 173 -4.87 21.39 -1.70
CA ARG A 173 -5.27 19.97 -1.71
C ARG A 173 -6.12 19.64 -2.93
N GLU A 174 -7.06 20.51 -3.30
CA GLU A 174 -7.89 20.35 -4.50
C GLU A 174 -7.07 20.43 -5.77
N ALA A 175 -6.09 21.35 -5.83
CA ALA A 175 -5.14 21.43 -6.93
C ALA A 175 -4.30 20.15 -7.04
N LEU A 176 -3.76 19.64 -5.92
CA LEU A 176 -3.02 18.38 -5.88
C LEU A 176 -3.88 17.19 -6.28
N LEU A 177 -5.12 17.11 -5.80
CA LEU A 177 -6.08 16.08 -6.18
C LEU A 177 -6.37 16.14 -7.69
N LYS A 178 -6.62 17.32 -8.24
CA LYS A 178 -6.87 17.51 -9.67
C LYS A 178 -5.67 17.07 -10.50
N VAL A 179 -4.44 17.41 -10.10
CA VAL A 179 -3.22 16.95 -10.77
C VAL A 179 -3.11 15.43 -10.68
N PHE A 180 -3.32 14.86 -9.50
CA PHE A 180 -3.28 13.42 -9.28
C PHE A 180 -4.29 12.66 -10.15
N GLU A 181 -5.55 13.09 -10.19
CA GLU A 181 -6.61 12.46 -11.00
C GLU A 181 -6.39 12.70 -12.51
N THR A 182 -5.84 13.85 -12.90
CA THR A 182 -5.48 14.11 -14.31
C THR A 182 -4.33 13.24 -14.76
N ARG A 183 -3.33 13.00 -13.90
CA ARG A 183 -2.34 11.97 -14.17
C ARG A 183 -3.07 10.65 -14.24
N LYS A 184 -3.80 10.30 -13.17
CA LYS A 184 -4.84 9.26 -12.97
C LYS A 184 -5.44 8.65 -14.23
N SER A 185 -5.97 9.53 -15.06
CA SER A 185 -6.85 9.19 -16.18
C SER A 185 -6.14 8.82 -17.48
N LYS A 186 -4.81 8.95 -17.56
CA LYS A 186 -4.02 8.69 -18.79
C LYS A 186 -3.59 7.21 -18.89
N ASN A 187 -3.41 6.66 -20.08
CA ASN A 187 -3.02 5.24 -20.19
C ASN A 187 -1.52 5.00 -19.90
N GLY A 188 -0.68 6.02 -20.13
CA GLY A 188 0.76 5.94 -19.87
C GLY A 188 1.17 5.95 -18.39
N PRO A 189 2.47 5.82 -18.10
CA PRO A 189 3.56 5.86 -19.07
C PRO A 189 3.70 4.56 -19.88
N THR A 190 4.11 4.70 -21.14
CA THR A 190 4.50 3.59 -22.05
C THR A 190 6.00 3.65 -22.35
N GLY A 191 6.54 2.58 -22.91
CA GLY A 191 7.87 2.61 -23.49
C GLY A 191 8.55 1.25 -23.54
N VAL A 192 9.84 1.23 -23.18
CA VAL A 192 10.68 0.04 -23.22
C VAL A 192 11.35 -0.20 -21.88
N ILE A 193 11.26 -1.44 -21.39
CA ILE A 193 11.99 -1.91 -20.23
C ILE A 193 13.09 -2.88 -20.66
N VAL A 194 14.29 -2.69 -20.12
CA VAL A 194 15.45 -3.55 -20.37
C VAL A 194 15.76 -4.29 -19.07
N THR A 195 15.78 -5.61 -19.14
CA THR A 195 16.01 -6.52 -18.02
C THR A 195 17.21 -7.42 -18.31
N ASP A 196 17.52 -8.34 -17.39
CA ASP A 196 18.48 -9.43 -17.65
C ASP A 196 17.98 -10.41 -18.72
N GLU A 197 16.66 -10.54 -18.87
CA GLU A 197 16.00 -11.45 -19.81
C GLU A 197 15.95 -10.87 -21.24
N GLY A 198 16.03 -9.54 -21.39
CA GLY A 198 16.00 -8.90 -22.70
C GLY A 198 15.43 -7.49 -22.70
N ARG A 199 14.95 -7.06 -23.86
CA ARG A 199 14.35 -5.74 -24.10
C ARG A 199 12.88 -5.92 -24.50
N PHE A 200 11.98 -5.30 -23.75
CA PHE A 200 10.54 -5.52 -23.90
C PHE A 200 9.81 -4.20 -24.01
N LYS A 201 8.81 -4.14 -24.89
CA LYS A 201 7.84 -3.04 -24.91
C LYS A 201 6.89 -3.19 -23.72
N PHE A 202 6.53 -2.09 -23.08
CA PHE A 202 5.51 -2.07 -22.05
C PHE A 202 4.44 -1.03 -22.35
N LEU A 203 3.21 -1.34 -21.93
CA LEU A 203 2.04 -0.49 -22.15
C LEU A 203 1.69 0.38 -20.95
N ARG A 204 2.02 -0.06 -19.73
CA ARG A 204 1.81 0.72 -18.51
C ARG A 204 2.66 0.23 -17.35
N ILE A 205 2.84 1.10 -16.36
CA ILE A 205 3.28 0.71 -15.01
C ILE A 205 2.02 0.50 -14.15
N GLY A 206 1.91 -0.66 -13.50
CA GLY A 206 0.67 -1.19 -12.95
C GLY A 206 0.38 -2.59 -13.49
N ASN A 207 -0.88 -3.02 -13.38
CA ASN A 207 -1.37 -4.29 -13.90
C ASN A 207 -2.41 -4.05 -15.02
N LEU A 208 -2.94 -5.12 -15.63
CA LEU A 208 -3.92 -5.01 -16.73
C LEU A 208 -5.21 -4.26 -16.35
N LYS A 209 -5.57 -4.21 -15.06
CA LYS A 209 -6.76 -3.50 -14.56
C LYS A 209 -6.45 -2.08 -14.08
N GLU A 210 -5.37 -1.93 -13.34
CA GLU A 210 -5.06 -0.72 -12.58
C GLU A 210 -3.68 -0.18 -12.95
N ARG A 211 -3.58 1.14 -13.08
CA ARG A 211 -2.32 1.84 -13.27
C ARG A 211 -1.79 2.43 -11.98
N HIS A 212 -0.49 2.64 -11.95
CA HIS A 212 0.20 3.35 -10.90
C HIS A 212 0.59 4.76 -11.34
N VAL A 213 0.56 5.72 -10.43
CA VAL A 213 1.08 7.08 -10.66
C VAL A 213 2.51 7.10 -10.14
N LEU A 214 3.47 7.11 -11.05
CA LEU A 214 4.88 6.99 -10.71
C LEU A 214 5.49 8.38 -10.48
N GLU A 215 6.28 8.52 -9.42
CA GLU A 215 7.03 9.73 -9.09
C GLU A 215 8.43 9.38 -8.56
N VAL A 216 9.35 10.35 -8.65
CA VAL A 216 10.69 10.25 -8.10
C VAL A 216 10.88 11.32 -7.03
N LEU A 217 11.01 10.93 -5.77
CA LEU A 217 11.26 11.85 -4.66
C LEU A 217 12.67 12.45 -4.76
N LEU A 218 12.78 13.75 -4.54
CA LEU A 218 14.09 14.42 -4.45
C LEU A 218 14.70 14.27 -3.05
N GLU A 219 13.85 14.24 -2.03
CA GLU A 219 14.26 14.19 -0.63
C GLU A 219 13.22 13.38 0.16
N LYS A 220 13.68 12.46 1.01
CA LYS A 220 12.79 11.60 1.80
C LYS A 220 11.97 12.44 2.78
N GLY A 221 10.69 12.10 2.95
CA GLY A 221 9.79 12.82 3.85
C GLY A 221 9.35 14.20 3.34
N THR A 222 9.68 14.55 2.09
CA THR A 222 9.24 15.81 1.48
C THR A 222 8.22 15.55 0.37
N ASN A 223 7.41 16.57 0.08
CA ASN A 223 6.56 16.61 -1.11
C ASN A 223 7.32 17.10 -2.36
N LYS A 224 8.65 17.15 -2.34
CA LYS A 224 9.46 17.53 -3.50
C LYS A 224 9.71 16.29 -4.36
N TYR A 225 9.05 16.23 -5.50
CA TYR A 225 9.13 15.09 -6.41
C TYR A 225 9.27 15.54 -7.86
N ILE A 226 9.73 14.62 -8.70
CA ILE A 226 9.72 14.73 -10.16
C ILE A 226 8.65 13.76 -10.67
N PRO A 227 7.63 14.23 -11.40
CA PRO A 227 6.63 13.35 -11.98
C PRO A 227 7.22 12.55 -13.15
N ILE A 228 6.69 11.36 -13.40
CA ILE A 228 7.21 10.49 -14.47
C ILE A 228 7.12 11.11 -15.86
N GLU A 229 6.17 12.02 -16.07
CA GLU A 229 6.00 12.82 -17.28
C GLU A 229 7.26 13.63 -17.63
N ASP A 230 8.06 14.04 -16.65
CA ASP A 230 9.28 14.84 -16.88
C ASP A 230 10.52 13.97 -17.12
N ILE A 231 10.38 12.64 -17.02
CA ILE A 231 11.47 11.67 -17.08
C ILE A 231 11.45 10.97 -18.43
N SER A 232 12.61 10.94 -19.11
CA SER A 232 12.80 10.17 -20.34
C SER A 232 13.40 8.79 -20.08
N GLN A 233 14.23 8.66 -19.05
CA GLN A 233 14.91 7.41 -18.73
C GLN A 233 15.17 7.25 -17.24
N ILE A 234 15.07 6.01 -16.76
CA ILE A 234 15.62 5.56 -15.47
C ILE A 234 16.65 4.46 -15.76
N LYS A 235 17.88 4.61 -15.28
CA LYS A 235 18.90 3.55 -15.26
C LYS A 235 19.10 3.08 -13.84
N PHE A 236 19.05 1.78 -13.61
CA PHE A 236 19.31 1.20 -12.29
C PHE A 236 20.78 0.80 -12.20
N SER A 237 21.37 1.04 -11.03
CA SER A 237 22.73 0.61 -10.75
C SER A 237 22.78 -0.91 -10.51
N GLU A 238 23.87 -1.57 -10.92
CA GLU A 238 24.08 -3.01 -10.71
C GLU A 238 24.01 -3.42 -9.23
N ASN A 239 24.39 -2.53 -8.32
CA ASN A 239 24.36 -2.75 -6.87
C ASN A 239 23.00 -2.42 -6.21
N ALA A 240 21.88 -2.47 -6.95
CA ALA A 240 20.50 -2.46 -6.42
C ALA A 240 20.02 -1.19 -5.68
N HIS A 241 20.90 -0.23 -5.45
CA HIS A 241 20.65 0.86 -4.51
C HIS A 241 20.64 2.24 -5.14
N GLY A 242 21.22 2.39 -6.33
CA GLY A 242 21.22 3.62 -7.11
C GLY A 242 20.23 3.58 -8.27
N LEU A 243 19.67 4.74 -8.60
CA LEU A 243 19.01 5.00 -9.86
C LEU A 243 19.53 6.33 -10.42
N ASN A 244 19.72 6.39 -11.73
CA ASN A 244 20.03 7.59 -12.48
C ASN A 244 18.81 7.94 -13.32
N VAL A 245 18.21 9.10 -13.04
CA VAL A 245 17.07 9.64 -13.77
C VAL A 245 17.56 10.67 -14.77
N THR A 246 17.24 10.45 -16.04
CA THR A 246 17.42 11.45 -17.09
C THR A 246 16.08 12.11 -17.34
N LEU A 247 16.06 13.43 -17.18
CA LEU A 247 14.90 14.26 -17.47
C LEU A 247 14.79 14.51 -18.97
N ARG A 248 13.58 14.81 -19.45
CA ARG A 248 13.34 15.16 -20.85
C ARG A 248 14.11 16.39 -21.32
N ASN A 249 14.48 17.29 -20.40
CA ASN A 249 15.35 18.44 -20.67
C ASN A 249 16.86 18.10 -20.70
N GLY A 250 17.22 16.80 -20.66
CA GLY A 250 18.60 16.31 -20.72
C GLY A 250 19.36 16.33 -19.39
N ARG A 251 18.81 16.91 -18.31
CA ARG A 251 19.47 16.92 -17.00
C ARG A 251 19.40 15.54 -16.35
N ASN A 252 20.46 15.17 -15.63
CA ASN A 252 20.55 13.91 -14.91
C ASN A 252 20.47 14.11 -13.40
N LYS A 253 19.89 13.15 -12.69
CA LYS A 253 19.93 13.06 -11.22
C LYS A 253 20.27 11.65 -10.78
N SER A 254 21.27 11.54 -9.90
CA SER A 254 21.60 10.29 -9.21
C SER A 254 20.87 10.26 -7.88
N LEU A 255 20.11 9.20 -7.63
CA LEU A 255 19.25 9.03 -6.46
C LEU A 255 19.32 7.58 -5.97
N ASN A 256 18.71 7.30 -4.82
CA ASN A 256 18.55 5.94 -4.34
C ASN A 256 17.25 5.31 -4.87
N THR A 257 17.21 3.97 -5.04
CA THR A 257 16.00 3.25 -5.50
C THR A 257 14.77 3.45 -4.63
N MET A 258 14.93 3.78 -3.34
CA MET A 258 13.81 4.17 -2.44
C MET A 258 13.07 5.43 -2.88
N HIS A 259 13.66 6.23 -3.76
CA HIS A 259 13.04 7.47 -4.24
C HIS A 259 12.03 7.22 -5.36
N LEU A 260 12.03 6.03 -5.97
CA LEU A 260 10.99 5.64 -6.92
C LEU A 260 9.74 5.19 -6.15
N VAL A 261 8.67 5.97 -6.28
CA VAL A 261 7.45 5.80 -5.47
C VAL A 261 6.20 5.72 -6.33
N ASN A 262 5.24 4.92 -5.88
CA ASN A 262 3.86 4.93 -6.31
C ASN A 262 3.07 5.94 -5.48
N ARG A 263 2.34 6.85 -6.14
CA ARG A 263 1.32 7.67 -5.50
C ARG A 263 -0.04 6.98 -5.65
N THR A 264 -0.63 6.54 -4.55
CA THR A 264 -1.95 5.89 -4.54
C THR A 264 -3.09 6.87 -4.24
N SER A 265 -2.76 7.98 -3.57
CA SER A 265 -3.65 9.12 -3.35
C SER A 265 -2.82 10.41 -3.29
N PRO A 266 -3.44 11.61 -3.31
CA PRO A 266 -2.70 12.88 -3.27
C PRO A 266 -1.70 12.99 -2.12
N ASN A 267 -1.94 12.30 -1.00
CA ASN A 267 -1.09 12.35 0.20
C ASN A 267 -0.44 11.00 0.56
N LEU A 268 -0.67 9.95 -0.23
CA LEU A 268 -0.18 8.60 0.07
C LEU A 268 0.84 8.14 -0.98
N LEU A 269 2.05 7.87 -0.50
CA LEU A 269 3.18 7.39 -1.28
C LEU A 269 3.66 6.03 -0.76
N SER A 270 4.07 5.14 -1.66
CA SER A 270 4.71 3.87 -1.33
C SER A 270 5.95 3.67 -2.19
N ALA A 271 7.07 3.29 -1.59
CA ALA A 271 8.30 3.02 -2.33
C ALA A 271 8.31 1.62 -2.95
N TYR A 272 8.78 1.51 -4.19
CA TYR A 272 8.93 0.22 -4.89
C TYR A 272 10.13 -0.61 -4.45
N LYS A 273 10.97 -0.11 -3.52
CA LYS A 273 12.04 -0.94 -2.95
C LYS A 273 11.47 -2.05 -2.06
N SER A 274 10.37 -1.79 -1.38
CA SER A 274 9.71 -2.70 -0.43
C SER A 274 8.41 -3.30 -0.98
N SER A 275 8.06 -2.96 -2.22
CA SER A 275 6.83 -3.43 -2.87
C SER A 275 7.14 -3.87 -4.29
N ASP A 276 6.38 -4.85 -4.76
CA ASP A 276 6.42 -5.32 -6.13
C ASP A 276 6.26 -4.17 -7.12
N PHE A 277 7.07 -4.16 -8.18
CA PHE A 277 6.96 -3.20 -9.29
C PHE A 277 6.26 -3.88 -10.48
N PRO A 278 4.92 -3.74 -10.62
CA PRO A 278 4.19 -4.36 -11.70
C PRO A 278 4.29 -3.52 -12.99
N VAL A 279 4.48 -4.20 -14.11
CA VAL A 279 4.57 -3.61 -15.44
C VAL A 279 3.76 -4.47 -16.41
N VAL A 280 2.91 -3.85 -17.22
CA VAL A 280 2.25 -4.55 -18.32
C VAL A 280 3.20 -4.59 -19.51
N MET A 281 3.78 -5.76 -19.75
CA MET A 281 4.73 -6.01 -20.83
C MET A 281 4.00 -6.64 -22.02
N ILE A 282 4.53 -6.42 -23.23
CA ILE A 282 4.15 -7.17 -24.42
C ILE A 282 5.06 -8.38 -24.53
N ASP A 283 4.45 -9.55 -24.57
CA ASP A 283 5.17 -10.79 -24.81
C ASP A 283 5.69 -10.86 -26.25
N PRO A 284 7.00 -11.09 -26.48
CA PRO A 284 7.56 -11.11 -27.84
C PRO A 284 7.09 -12.30 -28.69
N GLU A 285 6.61 -13.39 -28.11
CA GLU A 285 6.17 -14.57 -28.88
C GLU A 285 4.72 -14.45 -29.36
N SER A 286 3.83 -13.99 -28.49
CA SER A 286 2.37 -13.92 -28.75
C SER A 286 1.87 -12.53 -29.08
N GLU A 287 2.71 -11.50 -28.90
CA GLU A 287 2.35 -10.07 -28.99
C GLU A 287 1.20 -9.66 -28.04
N GLN A 288 0.87 -10.50 -27.06
CA GLN A 288 -0.19 -10.22 -26.10
C GLN A 288 0.36 -9.51 -24.85
N PRO A 289 -0.43 -8.61 -24.23
CA PRO A 289 -0.04 -7.97 -22.99
C PRO A 289 -0.19 -8.91 -21.79
N TYR A 290 0.73 -8.83 -20.83
CA TYR A 290 0.61 -9.48 -19.53
C TYR A 290 1.27 -8.65 -18.44
N THR A 291 0.79 -8.76 -17.20
CA THR A 291 1.43 -8.11 -16.06
C THR A 291 2.64 -8.95 -15.61
N LYS A 292 3.85 -8.39 -15.71
CA LYS A 292 5.06 -8.90 -15.03
C LYS A 292 5.22 -8.19 -13.70
N ILE A 293 5.47 -8.93 -12.64
CA ILE A 293 5.84 -8.39 -11.32
C ILE A 293 7.35 -8.50 -11.15
N PHE A 294 8.01 -7.35 -10.98
CA PHE A 294 9.39 -7.31 -10.56
C PHE A 294 9.46 -7.20 -9.04
N SER A 295 9.72 -8.32 -8.35
CA SER A 295 9.81 -8.36 -6.88
C SER A 295 11.05 -7.63 -6.33
N ASN A 296 12.02 -7.34 -7.20
CA ASN A 296 13.09 -6.40 -6.93
C ASN A 296 13.42 -5.64 -8.21
N LEU A 297 13.94 -4.42 -8.04
CA LEU A 297 14.32 -3.56 -9.17
C LEU A 297 15.66 -3.96 -9.80
N ASN A 298 16.37 -4.95 -9.25
CA ASN A 298 17.73 -5.32 -9.69
C ASN A 298 17.71 -6.02 -11.04
N SER A 299 16.64 -6.77 -11.31
CA SER A 299 16.42 -7.41 -12.60
C SER A 299 16.11 -6.42 -13.73
N ILE A 300 15.90 -5.14 -13.41
CA ILE A 300 15.67 -4.06 -14.38
C ILE A 300 16.96 -3.28 -14.54
N LYS A 301 17.52 -3.24 -15.76
CA LYS A 301 18.71 -2.43 -16.08
C LYS A 301 18.34 -0.98 -16.37
N SER A 302 17.29 -0.78 -17.16
CA SER A 302 16.80 0.56 -17.49
C SER A 302 15.36 0.55 -17.99
N ILE A 303 14.69 1.68 -17.82
CA ILE A 303 13.38 1.97 -18.40
C ILE A 303 13.51 3.22 -19.26
N PHE A 304 13.04 3.14 -20.50
CA PHE A 304 12.92 4.25 -21.43
C PHE A 304 11.44 4.56 -21.61
N PHE A 305 11.11 5.84 -21.50
CA PHE A 305 9.76 6.34 -21.57
C PHE A 305 9.51 6.99 -22.92
N ASP A 306 8.40 6.62 -23.58
CA ASP A 306 7.97 7.28 -24.80
C ASP A 306 7.64 8.76 -24.55
N ASP A 307 7.44 9.56 -25.60
CA ASP A 307 6.98 10.93 -25.45
C ASP A 307 5.61 11.01 -24.75
N THR A 308 5.40 12.05 -23.93
CA THR A 308 4.13 12.19 -23.19
C THR A 308 2.93 12.41 -24.10
N SER A 309 3.15 12.89 -25.33
CA SER A 309 2.11 12.95 -26.37
C SER A 309 1.49 11.59 -26.65
N VAL A 310 2.26 10.50 -26.62
CA VAL A 310 1.79 9.12 -26.83
C VAL A 310 0.89 8.64 -25.69
N TRP A 311 1.08 9.16 -24.48
CA TRP A 311 0.32 8.71 -23.30
C TRP A 311 -1.06 9.33 -23.22
N ASN A 312 -1.23 10.49 -23.86
CA ASN A 312 -2.44 11.29 -23.81
C ASN A 312 -3.46 10.88 -24.87
N THR A 313 -3.10 10.00 -25.81
CA THR A 313 -3.99 9.59 -26.91
C THR A 313 -5.06 8.60 -26.47
N GLU A 314 -4.85 7.89 -25.35
CA GLU A 314 -5.77 6.87 -24.85
C GLU A 314 -6.13 7.10 -23.38
N ALA A 315 -7.40 6.88 -23.05
CA ALA A 315 -7.87 6.89 -21.68
C ALA A 315 -7.33 5.67 -20.92
N ALA A 316 -7.15 5.81 -19.60
CA ALA A 316 -6.85 4.69 -18.71
C ALA A 316 -8.01 3.70 -18.71
N ALA A 317 -7.90 2.65 -19.52
CA ALA A 317 -8.86 1.56 -19.60
C ALA A 317 -8.27 0.26 -19.07
N VAL A 318 -9.15 -0.73 -18.83
CA VAL A 318 -8.72 -2.11 -18.58
C VAL A 318 -8.14 -2.67 -19.88
N ILE A 319 -6.93 -3.21 -19.81
CA ILE A 319 -6.29 -3.90 -20.93
C ILE A 319 -6.71 -5.37 -20.89
N THR A 320 -7.33 -5.85 -21.96
CA THR A 320 -7.72 -7.25 -22.09
C THR A 320 -6.55 -8.08 -22.63
N THR A 321 -6.50 -9.36 -22.28
CA THR A 321 -5.50 -10.30 -22.80
C THR A 321 -6.07 -11.70 -22.93
N THR A 322 -5.59 -12.45 -23.92
CA THR A 322 -5.76 -13.90 -24.03
C THR A 322 -4.45 -14.65 -23.78
N PHE A 323 -3.43 -13.95 -23.26
CA PHE A 323 -2.12 -14.52 -22.97
C PHE A 323 -2.24 -15.73 -22.03
N ASP A 324 -1.82 -16.89 -22.54
CA ASP A 324 -1.70 -18.11 -21.77
C ASP A 324 -0.21 -18.40 -21.47
N PRO A 325 0.26 -18.17 -20.23
CA PRO A 325 1.64 -18.45 -19.85
C PRO A 325 1.97 -19.95 -19.91
N LEU A 326 0.95 -20.82 -19.90
CA LEU A 326 1.08 -22.27 -19.92
C LEU A 326 0.72 -22.88 -21.28
N SER A 327 0.77 -22.08 -22.35
CA SER A 327 0.45 -22.56 -23.69
C SER A 327 1.30 -23.80 -24.06
N PRO A 328 0.75 -24.75 -24.85
CA PRO A 328 1.47 -25.97 -25.20
C PRO A 328 2.85 -25.72 -25.84
N SER A 329 2.97 -24.68 -26.66
CA SER A 329 4.25 -24.29 -27.29
C SER A 329 5.32 -23.93 -26.26
N ARG A 330 4.98 -23.11 -25.27
CA ARG A 330 5.89 -22.71 -24.19
C ARG A 330 6.29 -23.90 -23.32
N LEU A 331 5.32 -24.73 -22.94
CA LEU A 331 5.59 -25.94 -22.16
C LEU A 331 6.52 -26.90 -22.90
N ASN A 332 6.31 -27.10 -24.21
CA ASN A 332 7.18 -27.96 -25.02
C ASN A 332 8.59 -27.40 -25.13
N THR A 333 8.73 -26.09 -25.41
CA THR A 333 10.02 -25.41 -25.48
C THR A 333 10.78 -25.49 -24.15
N TYR A 334 10.10 -25.24 -23.04
CA TYR A 334 10.69 -25.32 -21.71
C TYR A 334 11.06 -26.76 -21.33
N THR A 335 10.22 -27.74 -21.65
CA THR A 335 10.53 -29.17 -21.43
C THR A 335 11.75 -29.59 -22.25
N GLN A 336 11.89 -29.09 -23.48
CA GLN A 336 13.06 -29.36 -24.32
C GLN A 336 14.34 -28.74 -23.74
N LYS A 337 14.28 -27.52 -23.19
CA LYS A 337 15.41 -26.93 -22.45
C LYS A 337 15.83 -27.83 -21.28
N LEU A 338 14.87 -28.31 -20.50
CA LEU A 338 15.13 -29.23 -19.39
C LEU A 338 15.73 -30.57 -19.87
N ARG A 339 15.30 -31.10 -21.01
CA ARG A 339 15.88 -32.33 -21.58
C ARG A 339 17.34 -32.16 -21.95
N VAL A 340 17.68 -31.05 -22.60
CA VAL A 340 19.08 -30.73 -22.95
C VAL A 340 19.93 -30.63 -21.69
N GLU A 341 19.46 -29.91 -20.67
CA GLU A 341 20.15 -29.79 -19.38
C GLU A 341 20.29 -31.15 -18.68
N ALA A 342 19.22 -31.94 -18.64
CA ALA A 342 19.22 -33.28 -18.04
C ALA A 342 20.20 -34.22 -18.74
N ASN A 343 20.26 -34.21 -20.08
CA ASN A 343 21.19 -35.02 -20.88
C ASN A 343 22.65 -34.63 -20.61
N LYS A 344 22.93 -33.33 -20.51
CA LYS A 344 24.26 -32.83 -20.15
C LYS A 344 24.68 -33.33 -18.77
N LEU A 345 23.82 -33.14 -17.76
CA LEU A 345 24.10 -33.55 -16.40
C LEU A 345 24.22 -35.08 -16.26
N TYR A 346 23.45 -35.83 -17.05
CA TYR A 346 23.53 -37.29 -17.09
C TYR A 346 24.86 -37.77 -17.68
N SER A 347 25.34 -37.12 -18.74
CA SER A 347 26.66 -37.42 -19.32
C SER A 347 27.79 -37.12 -18.33
N GLU A 348 27.73 -35.96 -17.65
CA GLU A 348 28.66 -35.61 -16.57
C GLU A 348 28.64 -36.65 -15.44
N ALA A 349 27.45 -37.15 -15.08
CA ALA A 349 27.30 -38.18 -14.06
C ALA A 349 27.89 -39.53 -14.46
N ILE A 350 27.91 -39.87 -15.76
CA ILE A 350 28.60 -41.06 -16.28
C ILE A 350 30.11 -40.88 -16.16
N ASP A 351 30.63 -39.77 -16.68
CA ASP A 351 32.07 -39.49 -16.76
C ASP A 351 32.70 -39.44 -15.36
N ASN A 352 32.00 -38.85 -14.39
CA ASN A 352 32.44 -38.78 -13.00
C ASN A 352 32.05 -40.01 -12.16
N GLY A 353 31.40 -41.01 -12.75
CA GLY A 353 31.04 -42.26 -12.08
C GLY A 353 29.90 -42.16 -11.04
N TRP A 354 29.18 -41.05 -10.98
CA TRP A 354 28.09 -40.84 -10.00
C TRP A 354 26.95 -41.82 -10.17
N ILE A 355 26.66 -42.24 -11.40
CA ILE A 355 25.61 -43.23 -11.68
C ILE A 355 25.93 -44.57 -11.01
N LYS A 356 27.22 -44.92 -10.83
CA LYS A 356 27.64 -46.17 -10.17
C LYS A 356 27.30 -46.21 -8.67
N LEU A 357 26.95 -45.07 -8.09
CA LEU A 357 26.52 -44.97 -6.69
C LEU A 357 25.05 -45.38 -6.50
N LEU A 358 24.32 -45.60 -7.60
CA LEU A 358 22.97 -46.14 -7.57
C LEU A 358 23.04 -47.67 -7.50
N PRO A 359 22.57 -48.31 -6.41
CA PRO A 359 22.55 -49.76 -6.30
C PRO A 359 21.68 -50.35 -7.42
N ASP A 360 22.25 -51.29 -8.19
CA ASP A 360 21.64 -51.88 -9.38
C ASP A 360 21.15 -50.85 -10.42
N GLY A 361 21.75 -49.66 -10.46
CA GLY A 361 21.31 -48.54 -11.32
C GLY A 361 19.94 -47.96 -10.94
N LYS A 362 19.42 -48.26 -9.75
CA LYS A 362 18.11 -47.82 -9.26
C LYS A 362 18.24 -46.75 -8.18
N LEU A 363 17.24 -45.87 -8.10
CA LEU A 363 17.17 -44.92 -7.00
C LEU A 363 16.85 -45.61 -5.68
N THR A 364 17.56 -45.22 -4.63
CA THR A 364 17.24 -45.61 -3.26
C THR A 364 15.92 -44.97 -2.82
N LEU A 365 15.26 -45.55 -1.80
CA LEU A 365 14.04 -44.99 -1.22
C LEU A 365 14.26 -43.54 -0.72
N GLN A 366 15.45 -43.26 -0.19
CA GLN A 366 15.84 -41.91 0.25
C GLN A 366 15.85 -40.91 -0.91
N LEU A 367 16.44 -41.27 -2.05
CA LEU A 367 16.46 -40.41 -3.25
C LEU A 367 15.06 -40.22 -3.83
N VAL A 368 14.22 -41.26 -3.85
CA VAL A 368 12.82 -41.14 -4.29
C VAL A 368 12.02 -40.23 -3.37
N ASN A 369 12.21 -40.32 -2.05
CA ASN A 369 11.55 -39.46 -1.08
C ASN A 369 12.01 -38.00 -1.22
N HIS A 370 13.31 -37.76 -1.41
CA HIS A 370 13.86 -36.43 -1.69
C HIS A 370 13.28 -35.84 -2.99
N LEU A 371 13.26 -36.61 -4.08
CA LEU A 371 12.68 -36.20 -5.34
C LEU A 371 11.19 -35.81 -5.20
N LYS A 372 10.39 -36.66 -4.53
CA LYS A 372 8.98 -36.35 -4.26
C LYS A 372 8.82 -35.08 -3.43
N TYR A 373 9.69 -34.85 -2.44
CA TYR A 373 9.70 -33.64 -1.64
C TYR A 373 9.99 -32.40 -2.49
N GLU A 374 11.06 -32.41 -3.29
CA GLU A 374 11.44 -31.28 -4.14
C GLU A 374 10.38 -30.96 -5.21
N LEU A 375 9.86 -31.98 -5.90
CA LEU A 375 8.80 -31.77 -6.88
C LEU A 375 7.52 -31.22 -6.24
N ARG A 376 7.14 -31.69 -5.04
CA ARG A 376 6.00 -31.13 -4.30
C ARG A 376 6.25 -29.67 -3.92
N LYS A 377 7.44 -29.37 -3.42
CA LYS A 377 7.85 -28.00 -3.04
C LYS A 377 7.75 -27.07 -4.25
N ILE A 378 8.30 -27.47 -5.39
CA ILE A 378 8.21 -26.71 -6.65
C ILE A 378 6.74 -26.55 -7.06
N SER A 379 5.95 -27.63 -7.11
CA SER A 379 4.55 -27.59 -7.57
C SER A 379 3.59 -26.77 -6.68
N LYS A 380 3.99 -26.50 -5.43
CA LYS A 380 3.19 -25.79 -4.44
C LYS A 380 3.75 -24.40 -4.13
N SER A 381 4.72 -23.91 -4.90
CA SER A 381 5.18 -22.51 -4.77
C SER A 381 3.98 -21.57 -4.98
N SER A 382 3.95 -20.45 -4.25
CA SER A 382 2.93 -19.41 -4.45
C SER A 382 2.91 -18.90 -5.89
N GLU A 383 4.08 -18.82 -6.51
CA GLU A 383 4.32 -18.37 -7.89
C GLU A 383 3.70 -19.31 -8.94
N CYS A 384 3.29 -20.52 -8.56
CA CYS A 384 2.61 -21.45 -9.47
C CYS A 384 1.17 -21.02 -9.82
N ASN A 385 0.60 -20.09 -9.06
CA ASN A 385 -0.76 -19.58 -9.26
C ASN A 385 -0.79 -18.14 -9.80
N ASP A 386 0.38 -17.63 -10.20
CA ASP A 386 0.50 -16.35 -10.87
C ASP A 386 -0.38 -16.34 -12.13
N ASN A 387 -0.94 -15.18 -12.46
CA ASN A 387 -1.85 -15.02 -13.59
C ASN A 387 -1.55 -13.73 -14.35
N ALA A 388 -1.77 -13.76 -15.66
CA ALA A 388 -1.42 -12.67 -16.56
C ALA A 388 -2.08 -11.32 -16.21
N VAL A 389 -3.22 -11.34 -15.50
CA VAL A 389 -3.98 -10.14 -15.14
C VAL A 389 -3.42 -9.48 -13.88
N ILE A 390 -3.31 -10.24 -12.79
CA ILE A 390 -2.84 -9.75 -11.50
C ILE A 390 -1.32 -9.56 -11.54
N GLY A 391 -0.59 -10.54 -12.10
CA GLY A 391 0.85 -10.52 -12.16
C GLY A 391 1.50 -11.89 -12.26
N ILE A 392 2.57 -11.95 -13.04
CA ILE A 392 3.49 -13.08 -13.16
C ILE A 392 4.87 -12.61 -12.73
N THR A 393 5.45 -13.25 -11.74
CA THR A 393 6.83 -13.00 -11.29
C THR A 393 7.85 -13.61 -12.25
N SER A 394 7.62 -14.84 -12.71
CA SER A 394 8.48 -15.55 -13.65
C SER A 394 7.70 -16.55 -14.50
N LEU A 395 7.82 -16.44 -15.83
CA LEU A 395 7.23 -17.39 -16.78
C LEU A 395 7.86 -18.78 -16.62
N ASP A 396 9.18 -18.85 -16.46
CA ASP A 396 9.90 -20.11 -16.27
C ASP A 396 9.47 -20.81 -14.98
N THR A 397 9.20 -20.05 -13.90
CA THR A 397 8.68 -20.62 -12.65
C THR A 397 7.32 -21.27 -12.85
N LEU A 398 6.38 -20.60 -13.53
CA LEU A 398 5.06 -21.16 -13.86
C LEU A 398 5.17 -22.46 -14.69
N LEU A 399 6.02 -22.45 -15.72
CA LEU A 399 6.28 -23.63 -16.56
C LEU A 399 6.91 -24.77 -15.73
N ARG A 400 7.87 -24.45 -14.86
CA ARG A 400 8.50 -25.41 -13.93
C ARG A 400 7.48 -26.04 -12.98
N CYS A 401 6.56 -25.26 -12.42
CA CYS A 401 5.47 -25.78 -11.59
C CYS A 401 4.62 -26.81 -12.33
N ARG A 402 4.27 -26.52 -13.59
CA ARG A 402 3.46 -27.41 -14.42
C ARG A 402 4.20 -28.72 -14.74
N VAL A 403 5.48 -28.65 -15.11
CA VAL A 403 6.33 -29.83 -15.34
C VAL A 403 6.48 -30.64 -14.06
N ALA A 404 6.78 -30.00 -12.92
CA ALA A 404 6.91 -30.68 -11.63
C ALA A 404 5.64 -31.44 -11.23
N THR A 405 4.47 -30.84 -11.44
CA THR A 405 3.17 -31.48 -11.18
C THR A 405 2.97 -32.71 -12.05
N ARG A 406 3.32 -32.64 -13.34
CA ARG A 406 3.23 -33.76 -14.28
C ARG A 406 4.16 -34.91 -13.85
N GLU A 407 5.43 -34.60 -13.59
CA GLU A 407 6.43 -35.62 -13.24
C GLU A 407 6.15 -36.27 -11.89
N LEU A 408 5.67 -35.51 -10.89
CA LEU A 408 5.26 -36.05 -9.60
C LEU A 408 4.15 -37.11 -9.74
N LYS A 409 3.18 -36.91 -10.65
CA LYS A 409 2.14 -37.89 -10.94
C LYS A 409 2.70 -39.15 -11.59
N LEU A 410 3.67 -39.01 -12.51
CA LEU A 410 4.33 -40.15 -13.17
C LEU A 410 5.09 -41.01 -12.16
N ILE A 411 5.87 -40.37 -11.27
CA ILE A 411 6.64 -41.04 -10.21
C ILE A 411 5.72 -41.79 -9.24
N ALA A 412 4.56 -41.21 -8.90
CA ALA A 412 3.61 -41.84 -7.98
C ALA A 412 2.95 -43.09 -8.57
N GLY A 413 2.72 -43.15 -9.89
CA GLY A 413 1.96 -44.23 -10.52
C GLY A 413 2.79 -45.37 -11.12
N LYS A 414 4.07 -45.16 -11.45
CA LYS A 414 4.86 -46.12 -12.24
C LYS A 414 6.23 -46.51 -11.64
N GLY A 415 6.59 -45.97 -10.48
CA GLY A 415 7.99 -45.99 -10.02
C GLY A 415 8.86 -45.05 -10.87
N TYR A 416 10.16 -44.97 -10.58
CA TYR A 416 11.04 -44.01 -11.23
C TYR A 416 12.37 -44.62 -11.69
N SER A 417 12.70 -44.37 -12.96
CA SER A 417 14.04 -44.50 -13.55
C SER A 417 14.47 -43.14 -14.11
N LEU A 418 15.78 -42.87 -14.15
CA LEU A 418 16.34 -41.63 -14.71
C LEU A 418 16.13 -41.62 -16.23
N VAL A 419 14.99 -41.12 -16.69
CA VAL A 419 14.66 -41.01 -18.12
C VAL A 419 14.56 -39.54 -18.48
N THR A 420 15.63 -38.99 -19.04
CA THR A 420 15.74 -37.57 -19.41
C THR A 420 14.62 -37.13 -20.35
N GLU A 421 14.17 -37.98 -21.27
CA GLU A 421 13.07 -37.66 -22.19
C GLU A 421 11.69 -37.54 -21.53
N VAL A 422 11.43 -38.30 -20.46
CA VAL A 422 10.10 -38.41 -19.86
C VAL A 422 9.98 -37.55 -18.60
N THR A 423 11.04 -37.52 -17.80
CA THR A 423 11.11 -36.80 -16.53
C THR A 423 12.43 -36.02 -16.40
N PRO A 424 12.66 -35.02 -17.29
CA PRO A 424 13.89 -34.25 -17.29
C PRO A 424 14.11 -33.48 -15.98
N LEU A 425 13.06 -32.88 -15.40
CA LEU A 425 13.20 -32.10 -14.17
C LEU A 425 13.59 -33.00 -12.98
N ALA A 426 12.96 -34.16 -12.85
CA ALA A 426 13.30 -35.14 -11.84
C ALA A 426 14.73 -35.67 -12.00
N THR A 427 15.18 -35.86 -13.24
CA THR A 427 16.55 -36.30 -13.53
C THR A 427 17.55 -35.25 -13.05
N ILE A 428 17.31 -33.97 -13.35
CA ILE A 428 18.13 -32.85 -12.87
C ILE A 428 18.19 -32.82 -11.34
N ILE A 429 17.04 -32.93 -10.67
CA ILE A 429 16.95 -32.88 -9.20
C ILE A 429 17.79 -34.01 -8.57
N VAL A 430 17.63 -35.25 -9.06
CA VAL A 430 18.31 -36.41 -8.49
C VAL A 430 19.81 -36.36 -8.71
N LEU A 431 20.26 -36.06 -9.92
CA LEU A 431 21.70 -36.02 -10.23
C LEU A 431 22.40 -34.89 -9.47
N ASN A 432 21.76 -33.73 -9.32
CA ASN A 432 22.29 -32.65 -8.49
C ASN A 432 22.37 -33.04 -7.01
N LYS A 433 21.41 -33.83 -6.50
CA LYS A 433 21.48 -34.36 -5.14
C LYS A 433 22.64 -35.32 -4.95
N ILE A 434 22.86 -36.26 -5.88
CA ILE A 434 23.99 -37.19 -5.83
C ILE A 434 25.32 -36.42 -5.88
N LYS A 435 25.46 -35.47 -6.81
CA LYS A 435 26.63 -34.60 -6.91
C LYS A 435 26.92 -33.88 -5.60
N LYS A 436 25.90 -33.32 -4.95
CA LYS A 436 26.02 -32.60 -3.67
C LYS A 436 26.37 -33.51 -2.50
N ASP A 437 25.96 -34.78 -2.50
CA ASP A 437 26.28 -35.70 -1.41
C ASP A 437 27.70 -36.27 -1.50
N LEU A 438 28.40 -36.03 -2.62
CA LEU A 438 29.78 -36.47 -2.88
C LEU A 438 30.84 -35.38 -2.65
N LEU A 439 30.43 -34.11 -2.69
CA LEU A 439 31.26 -32.92 -2.47
C LEU A 439 30.95 -32.33 -1.10
#